data_AF-A0A660VNN6-F1
#
_entry.id   AF-A0A660VNN6-F1
#
_cell.length_a   1.000
_cell.length_b   1.000
_cell.length_c   1.000
_cell.angle_alpha   90.00
_cell.angle_beta   90.00
_cell.angle_gamma   90.00
#
_symmetry.space_group_name_H-M   'P 1'
#
loop_
_entity.id
_entity.type
_entity.pdbx_description
1 polymer ?
#
loop_
_entity_poly.entity_id
_entity_poly.type
_entity_poly.pdbx_seq_one_letter_code
_entity_poly.pdbx_strand_id
1 'polypeptide(L)'
;MRRFVVAALAAGFVLLALPAAGEGGAPVVFESEHYALLTDLPASEARSLLRVLEAFHRAASRFYGRAPRTRKGVKLAVKLYTTRERFAEAMRADGLTPPESGGMYAYSTRAVYLFVQPTAAYTRHLLVHECSHQFLHLSVCRNDGSVPKWLDEGLAEYFGNHVWTGEELVLGRPEELVRLDGNFRLLQVKRHLADPGWKFAEIFEPDWKFDYADAWGVVNFMLASPRYSKKFRKLLEAVRKRGDAGSPERAGKRIFKSVYRREPKEMYEELRAYYADLEPRYRVVWTEWDGGGARLAGFSKTTALLRFSGRASEVSAFSFTLKMDCNRAGAVVAYRGPDDFVELAVERGGTFAAIRRVKGGWKRLGAVPLPAGAEPWKGPVRFEVELGEAVRVRLNGEAVKVAAPVPDGASFCGVFAEAGRAEFEGVKTTGRR
;
A
#
# COMPACT_ATOMS: atom_id res chain seq x y z
N MET A 1 28.28 -29.22 -24.82
CA MET A 1 27.26 -28.94 -23.79
C MET A 1 27.87 -28.12 -22.67
N ARG A 2 27.68 -26.80 -22.68
CA ARG A 2 28.12 -25.90 -21.59
C ARG A 2 26.98 -25.78 -20.57
N ARG A 3 27.24 -26.18 -19.33
CA ARG A 3 26.33 -25.98 -18.18
C ARG A 3 26.47 -24.54 -17.70
N PHE A 4 25.40 -23.76 -17.76
CA PHE A 4 25.32 -22.46 -17.11
C PHE A 4 25.01 -22.66 -15.62
N VAL A 5 25.92 -22.21 -14.76
CA VAL A 5 25.69 -22.02 -13.33
C VAL A 5 25.01 -20.67 -13.17
N VAL A 6 23.74 -20.66 -12.74
CA VAL A 6 23.06 -19.44 -12.30
C VAL A 6 23.43 -19.22 -10.84
N ALA A 7 24.33 -18.27 -10.60
CA ALA A 7 24.63 -17.78 -9.26
C ALA A 7 23.43 -16.97 -8.75
N ALA A 8 22.77 -17.46 -7.71
CA ALA A 8 21.78 -16.71 -6.96
C ALA A 8 22.51 -15.64 -6.12
N LEU A 9 22.45 -14.38 -6.56
CA LEU A 9 22.83 -13.23 -5.74
C LEU A 9 21.80 -13.08 -4.62
N ALA A 10 22.16 -13.57 -3.44
CA ALA A 10 21.44 -13.29 -2.20
C ALA A 10 21.58 -11.79 -1.90
N ALA A 11 20.55 -11.00 -2.23
CA ALA A 11 20.40 -9.66 -1.69
C ALA A 11 20.05 -9.78 -0.20
N GLY A 12 21.04 -9.62 0.66
CA GLY A 12 20.86 -9.55 2.10
C GLY A 12 19.94 -8.38 2.46
N PHE A 13 18.70 -8.68 2.86
CA PHE A 13 17.86 -7.72 3.56
C PHE A 13 18.47 -7.50 4.94
N VAL A 14 19.09 -6.34 5.15
CA VAL A 14 19.33 -5.85 6.51
C VAL A 14 17.95 -5.55 7.09
N LEU A 15 17.45 -6.43 7.96
CA LEU A 15 16.37 -6.13 8.88
C LEU A 15 16.87 -5.02 9.80
N LEU A 16 16.64 -3.76 9.41
CA LEU A 16 16.83 -2.65 10.32
C LEU A 16 15.73 -2.74 11.36
N ALA A 17 16.12 -3.11 12.58
CA ALA A 17 15.26 -3.09 13.74
C ALA A 17 14.59 -1.70 13.84
N LEU A 18 13.27 -1.70 13.70
CA LEU A 18 12.40 -0.68 14.29
C LEU A 18 12.84 -0.46 15.75
N PRO A 19 12.66 0.74 16.33
CA PRO A 19 12.89 0.87 17.76
C PRO A 19 12.11 -0.26 18.43
N ALA A 20 12.75 -0.98 19.36
CA ALA A 20 12.09 -2.02 20.13
C ALA A 20 10.70 -1.49 20.48
N ALA A 21 9.65 -2.16 20.00
CA ALA A 21 8.30 -1.83 20.41
C ALA A 21 8.36 -1.83 21.93
N GLY A 22 8.23 -0.65 22.55
CA GLY A 22 8.25 -0.54 24.00
C GLY A 22 7.24 -1.56 24.52
N GLU A 23 7.60 -2.31 25.56
CA GLU A 23 6.76 -3.36 26.14
C GLU A 23 5.31 -2.86 26.18
N GLY A 24 4.48 -3.35 25.25
CA GLY A 24 3.12 -2.85 25.09
C GLY A 24 2.39 -3.09 26.40
N GLY A 25 1.66 -2.08 26.88
CA GLY A 25 0.88 -2.21 28.11
C GLY A 25 -0.12 -3.37 28.06
N ALA A 26 -0.87 -3.58 29.15
CA ALA A 26 -2.00 -4.50 29.10
C ALA A 26 -2.95 -4.10 27.94
N PRO A 27 -3.48 -5.04 27.14
CA PRO A 27 -4.32 -4.69 26.01
C PRO A 27 -5.59 -3.96 26.49
N VAL A 28 -5.90 -2.84 25.87
CA VAL A 28 -7.06 -1.98 26.18
C VAL A 28 -8.02 -1.99 25.00
N VAL A 29 -9.33 -1.91 25.30
CA VAL A 29 -10.36 -1.77 24.28
C VAL A 29 -10.56 -0.28 23.95
N PHE A 30 -10.43 0.04 22.66
CA PHE A 30 -10.81 1.31 22.08
C PHE A 30 -12.00 1.09 21.16
N GLU A 31 -12.96 2.01 21.17
CA GLU A 31 -14.18 1.85 20.39
C GLU A 31 -14.44 3.02 19.43
N SER A 32 -15.08 2.69 18.32
CA SER A 32 -15.71 3.63 17.38
C SER A 32 -17.20 3.28 17.22
N GLU A 33 -17.88 3.81 16.21
CA GLU A 33 -19.30 3.52 15.97
C GLU A 33 -19.54 2.03 15.72
N HIS A 34 -18.73 1.41 14.85
CA HIS A 34 -18.94 0.04 14.39
C HIS A 34 -17.95 -0.98 14.97
N TYR A 35 -16.82 -0.54 15.52
CA TYR A 35 -15.72 -1.43 15.94
C TYR A 35 -15.35 -1.31 17.41
N ALA A 36 -14.92 -2.44 17.97
CA ALA A 36 -14.18 -2.54 19.21
C ALA A 36 -12.79 -3.12 18.91
N LEU A 37 -11.75 -2.31 19.09
CA LEU A 37 -10.35 -2.64 18.88
C LEU A 37 -9.67 -2.92 20.23
N LEU A 38 -9.35 -4.18 20.50
CA LEU A 38 -8.49 -4.56 21.61
C LEU A 38 -7.02 -4.49 21.16
N THR A 39 -6.21 -3.67 21.81
CA THR A 39 -4.79 -3.53 21.45
C THR A 39 -3.93 -3.02 22.60
N ASP A 40 -2.64 -3.34 22.53
CA ASP A 40 -1.55 -2.84 23.37
C ASP A 40 -0.77 -1.68 22.74
N LEU A 41 -1.23 -1.16 21.58
CA LEU A 41 -0.69 0.02 20.95
C LEU A 41 -0.97 1.31 21.74
N PRO A 42 -0.15 2.36 21.56
CA PRO A 42 -0.47 3.69 22.08
C PRO A 42 -1.85 4.18 21.64
N ALA A 43 -2.53 4.92 22.52
CA ALA A 43 -3.90 5.38 22.27
C ALA A 43 -4.06 6.23 20.98
N SER A 44 -3.03 6.98 20.60
CA SER A 44 -3.01 7.75 19.35
C SER A 44 -3.05 6.86 18.10
N GLU A 45 -2.29 5.76 18.12
CA GLU A 45 -2.26 4.76 17.04
C GLU A 45 -3.56 3.97 17.00
N ALA A 46 -4.06 3.50 18.14
CA ALA A 46 -5.34 2.79 18.22
C ALA A 46 -6.50 3.64 17.65
N ARG A 47 -6.57 4.93 18.01
CA ARG A 47 -7.57 5.86 17.44
C ARG A 47 -7.36 6.09 15.94
N SER A 48 -6.12 6.08 15.46
CA SER A 48 -5.83 6.18 14.02
C SER A 48 -6.36 4.97 13.25
N LEU A 49 -6.15 3.76 13.78
CA LEU A 49 -6.66 2.53 13.19
C LEU A 49 -8.19 2.44 13.24
N LEU A 50 -8.83 2.93 14.31
CA LEU A 50 -10.29 3.05 14.35
C LEU A 50 -10.83 3.96 13.22
N ARG A 51 -10.15 5.06 12.88
CA ARG A 51 -10.55 5.90 11.72
C ARG A 51 -10.46 5.13 10.41
N VAL A 52 -9.42 4.30 10.24
CA VAL A 52 -9.29 3.43 9.07
C VAL A 52 -10.43 2.42 9.02
N LEU A 53 -10.76 1.78 10.14
CA LEU A 53 -11.85 0.80 10.24
C LEU A 53 -13.21 1.43 9.91
N GLU A 54 -13.49 2.63 10.39
CA GLU A 54 -14.72 3.35 10.03
C GLU A 54 -14.75 3.76 8.55
N ALA A 55 -13.62 4.18 7.97
CA ALA A 55 -13.53 4.45 6.54
C ALA A 55 -13.74 3.18 5.70
N PHE A 56 -13.16 2.05 6.14
CA PHE A 56 -13.40 0.74 5.56
C PHE A 56 -14.88 0.35 5.64
N HIS A 57 -15.51 0.49 6.81
CA HIS A 57 -16.93 0.17 6.99
C HIS A 57 -17.81 0.93 6.01
N ARG A 58 -17.59 2.24 5.83
CA ARG A 58 -18.33 3.05 4.85
C ARG A 58 -18.08 2.56 3.42
N ALA A 59 -16.83 2.30 3.06
CA ALA A 59 -16.47 1.82 1.72
C ALA A 59 -17.08 0.43 1.41
N ALA A 60 -16.92 -0.53 2.32
CA ALA A 60 -17.44 -1.88 2.20
C ALA A 60 -18.98 -1.90 2.21
N SER A 61 -19.62 -1.12 3.08
CA SER A 61 -21.09 -0.99 3.11
C SER A 61 -21.64 -0.53 1.77
N ARG A 62 -21.02 0.49 1.17
CA ARG A 62 -21.40 0.99 -0.18
C ARG A 62 -21.15 -0.06 -1.26
N PHE A 63 -20.02 -0.76 -1.20
CA PHE A 63 -19.65 -1.80 -2.16
C PHE A 63 -20.64 -2.97 -2.16
N TYR A 64 -20.91 -3.54 -0.98
CA TYR A 64 -21.79 -4.69 -0.80
C TYR A 64 -23.28 -4.32 -0.81
N GLY A 65 -23.62 -3.03 -0.64
CA GLY A 65 -25.00 -2.55 -0.49
C GLY A 65 -25.64 -3.00 0.84
N ARG A 66 -24.82 -3.37 1.82
CA ARG A 66 -25.21 -3.88 3.15
C ARG A 66 -24.00 -3.88 4.08
N ALA A 67 -24.26 -3.93 5.39
CA ALA A 67 -23.24 -4.06 6.43
C ALA A 67 -23.49 -5.32 7.29
N PRO A 68 -22.48 -5.80 8.03
CA PRO A 68 -22.65 -6.83 9.06
C PRO A 68 -23.77 -6.46 10.03
N ARG A 69 -24.66 -7.42 10.32
CA ARG A 69 -25.74 -7.21 11.31
C ARG A 69 -25.25 -7.70 12.66
N THR A 70 -24.99 -6.77 13.58
CA THR A 70 -24.68 -7.09 14.98
C THR A 70 -25.92 -6.93 15.86
N ARG A 71 -25.91 -7.55 17.04
CA ARG A 71 -26.93 -7.26 18.08
C ARG A 71 -26.74 -5.82 18.56
N LYS A 72 -27.81 -5.18 19.03
CA LYS A 72 -27.74 -3.82 19.60
C LYS A 72 -26.67 -3.79 20.70
N GLY A 73 -25.74 -2.84 20.60
CA GLY A 73 -24.62 -2.68 21.53
C GLY A 73 -23.42 -3.59 21.28
N VAL A 74 -23.47 -4.50 20.30
CA VAL A 74 -22.33 -5.34 19.92
C VAL A 74 -21.61 -4.73 18.73
N LYS A 75 -20.30 -4.51 18.86
CA LYS A 75 -19.42 -3.98 17.82
C LYS A 75 -18.65 -5.10 17.13
N LEU A 76 -18.15 -4.84 15.92
CA LEU A 76 -17.25 -5.73 15.22
C LEU A 76 -15.91 -5.79 15.97
N ALA A 77 -15.50 -6.98 16.37
CA ALA A 77 -14.31 -7.19 17.19
C ALA A 77 -13.06 -7.28 16.32
N VAL A 78 -12.04 -6.51 16.70
CA VAL A 78 -10.68 -6.56 16.14
C VAL A 78 -9.69 -6.63 17.31
N LYS A 79 -8.74 -7.55 17.24
CA LYS A 79 -7.69 -7.75 18.24
C LYS A 79 -6.34 -7.60 17.55
N LEU A 80 -5.63 -6.50 17.84
CA LEU A 80 -4.33 -6.19 17.23
C LEU A 80 -3.26 -6.11 18.31
N TYR A 81 -2.18 -6.87 18.13
CA TYR A 81 -1.09 -6.94 19.09
C TYR A 81 0.23 -6.40 18.55
N THR A 82 1.08 -5.83 19.40
CA THR A 82 2.41 -5.35 19.00
C THR A 82 3.34 -6.46 18.52
N THR A 83 3.16 -7.69 19.01
CA THR A 83 4.03 -8.83 18.68
C THR A 83 3.24 -10.07 18.25
N ARG A 84 3.94 -10.96 17.53
CA ARG A 84 3.40 -12.25 17.07
C ARG A 84 3.06 -13.16 18.26
N GLU A 85 3.86 -13.11 19.32
CA GLU A 85 3.72 -13.94 20.52
C GLU A 85 2.40 -13.61 21.24
N ARG A 86 2.12 -12.32 21.47
CA ARG A 86 0.87 -11.86 22.11
C ARG A 86 -0.35 -12.17 21.26
N PHE A 87 -0.24 -11.99 19.94
CA PHE A 87 -1.27 -12.43 18.99
C PHE A 87 -1.56 -13.92 19.12
N ALA A 88 -0.52 -14.75 19.17
CA ALA A 88 -0.66 -16.20 19.28
C ALA A 88 -1.24 -16.62 20.64
N GLU A 89 -0.86 -15.96 21.73
CA GLU A 89 -1.45 -16.16 23.06
C GLU A 89 -2.94 -15.81 23.09
N ALA A 90 -3.32 -14.67 22.54
CA ALA A 90 -4.71 -14.26 22.47
C ALA A 90 -5.58 -15.22 21.66
N MET A 91 -5.07 -15.72 20.53
CA MET A 91 -5.77 -16.74 19.75
C MET A 91 -5.93 -18.04 20.53
N ARG A 92 -4.88 -18.53 21.21
CA ARG A 92 -4.95 -19.72 22.05
C ARG A 92 -5.94 -19.56 23.22
N ALA A 93 -5.99 -18.37 23.83
CA ALA A 93 -6.94 -18.07 24.90
C ALA A 93 -8.40 -18.15 24.44
N ASP A 94 -8.67 -17.88 23.17
CA ASP A 94 -10.00 -18.05 22.56
C ASP A 94 -10.20 -19.46 21.94
N GLY A 95 -9.31 -20.41 22.23
CA GLY A 95 -9.41 -21.79 21.74
C GLY A 95 -9.07 -21.96 20.25
N LEU A 96 -8.31 -21.03 19.67
CA LEU A 96 -7.89 -21.05 18.27
C LEU A 96 -6.43 -21.50 18.13
N THR A 97 -6.12 -22.13 17.00
CA THR A 97 -4.73 -22.38 16.58
C THR A 97 -4.19 -21.15 15.85
N PRO A 98 -3.11 -20.50 16.32
CA PRO A 98 -2.52 -19.36 15.63
C PRO A 98 -1.98 -19.80 14.26
N PRO A 99 -2.23 -19.02 13.19
CA PRO A 99 -1.66 -19.30 11.89
C PRO A 99 -0.19 -18.86 11.79
N GLU A 100 0.46 -19.29 10.71
CA GLU A 100 1.76 -18.73 10.30
C GLU A 100 1.63 -17.34 9.66
N SER A 101 0.42 -16.93 9.26
CA SER A 101 0.14 -15.62 8.67
C SER A 101 0.19 -14.48 9.70
N GLY A 102 0.28 -13.25 9.19
CA GLY A 102 0.29 -12.04 10.03
C GLY A 102 -1.04 -11.72 10.73
N GLY A 103 -2.12 -12.35 10.30
CA GLY A 103 -3.49 -12.10 10.75
C GLY A 103 -4.45 -13.20 10.28
N MET A 104 -5.66 -13.16 10.84
CA MET A 104 -6.76 -14.06 10.53
C MET A 104 -8.11 -13.48 10.99
N TYR A 105 -9.11 -13.56 10.13
CA TYR A 105 -10.51 -13.56 10.55
C TYR A 105 -10.95 -14.95 11.02
N ALA A 106 -11.35 -15.07 12.30
CA ALA A 106 -11.79 -16.33 12.87
C ALA A 106 -13.31 -16.46 12.83
N TYR A 107 -13.84 -17.43 12.06
CA TYR A 107 -15.28 -17.66 11.91
C TYR A 107 -16.01 -17.93 13.23
N SER A 108 -15.39 -18.70 14.12
CA SER A 108 -15.98 -19.15 15.40
C SER A 108 -16.18 -17.99 16.39
N THR A 109 -15.19 -17.10 16.51
CA THR A 109 -15.26 -15.94 17.40
C THR A 109 -15.82 -14.71 16.71
N ARG A 110 -15.91 -14.71 15.37
CA ARG A 110 -16.27 -13.56 14.53
C ARG A 110 -15.37 -12.34 14.72
N ALA A 111 -14.17 -12.56 15.24
CA ALA A 111 -13.19 -11.52 15.50
C ALA A 111 -12.03 -11.59 14.49
N VAL A 112 -11.47 -10.42 14.20
CA VAL A 112 -10.21 -10.29 13.47
C VAL A 112 -9.06 -10.31 14.47
N TYR A 113 -8.00 -11.06 14.17
CA TYR A 113 -6.77 -11.12 14.94
C TYR A 113 -5.62 -10.75 14.02
N LEU A 114 -4.69 -9.91 14.47
CA LEU A 114 -3.46 -9.63 13.76
C LEU A 114 -2.38 -9.09 14.71
N PHE A 115 -1.16 -9.04 14.23
CA PHE A 115 -0.09 -8.31 14.90
C PHE A 115 0.53 -7.25 13.99
N VAL A 116 1.23 -6.29 14.60
CA VAL A 116 1.95 -5.23 13.88
C VAL A 116 2.93 -5.85 12.89
N GLN A 117 2.85 -5.39 11.65
CA GLN A 117 3.71 -5.83 10.58
C GLN A 117 4.93 -4.89 10.44
N PRO A 118 5.99 -5.26 9.70
CA PRO A 118 7.22 -4.46 9.61
C PRO A 118 7.06 -3.01 9.17
N THR A 119 5.92 -2.62 8.59
CA THR A 119 5.59 -1.22 8.29
C THR A 119 4.15 -0.90 8.69
N ALA A 120 3.88 0.37 8.99
CA ALA A 120 2.54 0.85 9.29
C ALA A 120 1.60 0.69 8.09
N ALA A 121 2.12 0.93 6.87
CA ALA A 121 1.37 0.70 5.64
C ALA A 121 1.00 -0.78 5.45
N TYR A 122 1.89 -1.72 5.79
CA TYR A 122 1.60 -3.15 5.70
C TYR A 122 0.66 -3.62 6.81
N THR A 123 0.80 -3.09 8.03
CA THR A 123 -0.13 -3.34 9.14
C THR A 123 -1.55 -2.89 8.78
N ARG A 124 -1.69 -1.67 8.22
CA ARG A 124 -2.99 -1.15 7.80
C ARG A 124 -3.60 -1.96 6.66
N HIS A 125 -2.80 -2.37 5.69
CA HIS A 125 -3.26 -3.28 4.65
C HIS A 125 -3.83 -4.56 5.24
N LEU A 126 -3.09 -5.21 6.15
CA LEU A 126 -3.51 -6.47 6.73
C LEU A 126 -4.76 -6.29 7.61
N LEU A 127 -4.85 -5.19 8.36
CA LEU A 127 -6.06 -4.82 9.11
C LEU A 127 -7.28 -4.77 8.20
N VAL A 128 -7.19 -4.07 7.07
CA VAL A 128 -8.28 -3.94 6.11
C VAL A 128 -8.56 -5.26 5.38
N HIS A 129 -7.52 -6.04 5.09
CA HIS A 129 -7.62 -7.37 4.49
C HIS A 129 -8.44 -8.31 5.39
N GLU A 130 -8.06 -8.48 6.65
CA GLU A 130 -8.78 -9.36 7.58
C GLU A 130 -10.19 -8.84 7.89
N CYS A 131 -10.36 -7.52 7.99
CA CYS A 131 -11.69 -6.92 8.13
C CYS A 131 -12.55 -7.12 6.89
N SER A 132 -11.97 -7.28 5.70
CA SER A 132 -12.70 -7.64 4.48
C SER A 132 -13.28 -9.04 4.57
N HIS A 133 -12.53 -10.02 5.08
CA HIS A 133 -13.10 -11.34 5.38
C HIS A 133 -14.25 -11.23 6.38
N GLN A 134 -14.05 -10.53 7.50
CA GLN A 134 -15.11 -10.31 8.49
C GLN A 134 -16.36 -9.69 7.86
N PHE A 135 -16.18 -8.66 7.03
CA PHE A 135 -17.30 -7.96 6.41
C PHE A 135 -18.01 -8.84 5.39
N LEU A 136 -17.27 -9.52 4.51
CA LEU A 136 -17.83 -10.42 3.50
C LEU A 136 -18.64 -11.55 4.16
N HIS A 137 -18.05 -12.21 5.15
CA HIS A 137 -18.64 -13.38 5.78
C HIS A 137 -19.80 -13.07 6.72
N LEU A 138 -19.82 -11.89 7.36
CA LEU A 138 -20.92 -11.47 8.23
C LEU A 138 -22.04 -10.71 7.51
N SER A 139 -21.78 -10.12 6.34
CA SER A 139 -22.79 -9.32 5.61
C SER A 139 -23.35 -10.04 4.38
N VAL A 140 -22.51 -10.75 3.64
CA VAL A 140 -22.89 -11.40 2.38
C VAL A 140 -23.15 -12.89 2.61
N CYS A 141 -22.25 -13.58 3.29
CA CYS A 141 -22.32 -15.03 3.46
C CYS A 141 -22.90 -15.45 4.82
N ARG A 142 -22.92 -16.76 5.07
CA ARG A 142 -23.45 -17.36 6.30
C ARG A 142 -22.39 -17.53 7.38
N ASN A 143 -21.22 -16.90 7.21
CA ASN A 143 -20.05 -17.05 8.08
C ASN A 143 -19.56 -18.50 8.20
N ASP A 144 -19.52 -19.20 7.08
CA ASP A 144 -19.24 -20.65 6.98
C ASP A 144 -18.12 -21.00 6.00
N GLY A 145 -17.37 -20.00 5.49
CA GLY A 145 -16.27 -20.23 4.55
C GLY A 145 -16.70 -20.63 3.13
N SER A 146 -17.98 -20.53 2.78
CA SER A 146 -18.53 -20.96 1.48
C SER A 146 -18.15 -20.06 0.28
N VAL A 147 -17.17 -19.17 0.43
CA VAL A 147 -16.73 -18.25 -0.62
C VAL A 147 -15.58 -18.90 -1.40
N PRO A 148 -15.61 -18.90 -2.75
CA PRO A 148 -14.48 -19.36 -3.54
C PRO A 148 -13.20 -18.60 -3.17
N LYS A 149 -12.11 -19.31 -2.90
CA LYS A 149 -10.87 -18.73 -2.36
C LYS A 149 -10.33 -17.54 -3.17
N TRP A 150 -10.29 -17.64 -4.51
CA TRP A 150 -9.85 -16.53 -5.37
C TRP A 150 -10.67 -15.24 -5.17
N LEU A 151 -11.95 -15.37 -4.84
CA LEU A 151 -12.86 -14.24 -4.64
C LEU A 151 -12.75 -13.70 -3.21
N ASP A 152 -12.66 -14.58 -2.21
CA ASP A 152 -12.51 -14.20 -0.81
C ASP A 152 -11.23 -13.39 -0.62
N GLU A 153 -10.10 -13.98 -1.02
CA GLU A 153 -8.78 -13.38 -0.93
C GLU A 153 -8.59 -12.24 -1.91
N GLY A 154 -9.15 -12.34 -3.12
CA GLY A 154 -9.08 -11.27 -4.11
C GLY A 154 -9.82 -10.01 -3.65
N LEU A 155 -10.95 -10.15 -2.95
CA LEU A 155 -11.64 -9.01 -2.32
C LEU A 155 -10.85 -8.46 -1.13
N ALA A 156 -10.32 -9.34 -0.27
CA ALA A 156 -9.51 -8.91 0.87
C ALA A 156 -8.27 -8.13 0.42
N GLU A 157 -7.58 -8.59 -0.61
CA GLU A 157 -6.51 -7.87 -1.26
C GLU A 157 -6.99 -6.59 -1.96
N TYR A 158 -8.14 -6.60 -2.63
CA TYR A 158 -8.67 -5.40 -3.29
C TYR A 158 -8.90 -4.26 -2.29
N PHE A 159 -9.53 -4.54 -1.15
CA PHE A 159 -9.70 -3.55 -0.08
C PHE A 159 -8.38 -3.22 0.63
N GLY A 160 -7.54 -4.22 0.85
CA GLY A 160 -6.23 -4.04 1.48
C GLY A 160 -5.29 -3.16 0.67
N ASN A 161 -5.35 -3.19 -0.67
CA ASN A 161 -4.55 -2.37 -1.57
C ASN A 161 -5.22 -1.00 -1.82
N HIS A 162 -5.37 -0.22 -0.76
CA HIS A 162 -5.99 1.11 -0.77
C HIS A 162 -4.95 2.23 -0.61
N VAL A 163 -5.24 3.40 -1.16
CA VAL A 163 -4.58 4.65 -0.76
C VAL A 163 -5.31 5.23 0.43
N TRP A 164 -4.59 5.45 1.53
CA TRP A 164 -5.13 6.10 2.72
C TRP A 164 -4.91 7.61 2.65
N THR A 165 -6.00 8.38 2.59
CA THR A 165 -5.94 9.84 2.49
C THR A 165 -5.87 10.52 3.86
N GLY A 166 -6.07 9.79 4.95
CA GLY A 166 -6.29 10.32 6.30
C GLY A 166 -7.75 10.28 6.74
N GLU A 167 -8.67 10.21 5.78
CA GLU A 167 -10.12 10.23 6.02
C GLU A 167 -10.85 9.11 5.27
N GLU A 168 -10.36 8.76 4.07
CA GLU A 168 -10.96 7.79 3.17
C GLU A 168 -9.96 6.78 2.63
N LEU A 169 -10.47 5.59 2.30
CA LEU A 169 -9.78 4.58 1.52
C LEU A 169 -10.14 4.76 0.05
N VAL A 170 -9.16 5.13 -0.77
CA VAL A 170 -9.33 5.17 -2.22
C VAL A 170 -8.94 3.81 -2.78
N LEU A 171 -9.90 3.15 -3.44
CA LEU A 171 -9.79 1.78 -3.95
C LEU A 171 -9.65 1.76 -5.48
N GLY A 172 -9.15 0.65 -6.03
CA GLY A 172 -9.12 0.42 -7.47
C GLY A 172 -8.15 1.31 -8.24
N ARG A 173 -7.19 1.94 -7.56
CA ARG A 173 -6.12 2.76 -8.16
C ARG A 173 -4.75 2.21 -7.80
N PRO A 174 -4.44 0.95 -8.18
CA PRO A 174 -3.20 0.31 -7.76
C PRO A 174 -1.95 1.00 -8.28
N GLU A 175 -2.03 1.70 -9.41
CA GLU A 175 -0.95 2.53 -9.93
C GLU A 175 -0.59 3.70 -9.00
N GLU A 176 -1.53 4.18 -8.20
CA GLU A 176 -1.30 5.30 -7.29
C GLU A 176 -0.74 4.90 -5.92
N LEU A 177 -0.77 3.61 -5.59
CA LEU A 177 -0.33 3.10 -4.30
C LEU A 177 1.19 3.19 -4.14
N VAL A 178 1.65 3.60 -2.97
CA VAL A 178 3.06 3.47 -2.60
C VAL A 178 3.26 2.18 -1.81
N ARG A 179 4.09 1.29 -2.34
CA ARG A 179 4.42 0.02 -1.68
C ARG A 179 5.81 -0.47 -2.07
N LEU A 180 6.41 -1.26 -1.19
CA LEU A 180 7.62 -2.02 -1.52
C LEU A 180 7.33 -2.99 -2.66
N ASP A 181 8.22 -3.05 -3.66
CA ASP A 181 8.04 -3.84 -4.88
C ASP A 181 7.67 -5.30 -4.61
N GLY A 182 8.27 -5.92 -3.58
CA GLY A 182 7.99 -7.30 -3.19
C GLY A 182 6.55 -7.55 -2.74
N ASN A 183 5.86 -6.53 -2.23
CA ASN A 183 4.48 -6.59 -1.73
C ASN A 183 3.50 -5.88 -2.67
N PHE A 184 3.96 -5.40 -3.82
CA PHE A 184 3.13 -4.60 -4.72
C PHE A 184 2.40 -5.49 -5.71
N ARG A 185 1.10 -5.69 -5.49
CA ARG A 185 0.25 -6.59 -6.30
C ARG A 185 0.28 -6.27 -7.80
N LEU A 186 0.31 -4.99 -8.20
CA LEU A 186 0.44 -4.60 -9.60
C LEU A 186 1.72 -5.15 -10.24
N LEU A 187 2.87 -5.04 -9.56
CA LEU A 187 4.14 -5.56 -10.08
C LEU A 187 4.17 -7.09 -10.10
N GLN A 188 3.59 -7.74 -9.10
CA GLN A 188 3.48 -9.20 -9.06
C GLN A 188 2.62 -9.74 -10.21
N VAL A 189 1.44 -9.16 -10.45
CA VAL A 189 0.58 -9.54 -11.60
C VAL A 189 1.30 -9.32 -12.93
N LYS A 190 1.98 -8.18 -13.11
CA LYS A 190 2.77 -7.93 -14.33
C LYS A 190 3.88 -8.96 -14.53
N ARG A 191 4.52 -9.46 -13.45
CA ARG A 191 5.51 -10.55 -13.54
C ARG A 191 4.88 -11.86 -13.99
N HIS A 192 3.72 -12.23 -13.44
CA HIS A 192 3.00 -13.44 -13.85
C HIS A 192 2.53 -13.36 -15.31
N LEU A 193 2.01 -12.21 -15.74
CA LEU A 193 1.61 -11.99 -17.14
C LEU A 193 2.79 -12.05 -18.13
N ALA A 194 4.01 -11.77 -17.66
CA ALA A 194 5.23 -11.87 -18.46
C ALA A 194 5.84 -13.27 -18.46
N ASP A 195 5.43 -14.16 -17.55
CA ASP A 195 5.92 -15.53 -17.46
C ASP A 195 5.16 -16.44 -18.45
N PRO A 196 5.81 -16.98 -19.50
CA PRO A 196 5.16 -17.87 -20.46
C PRO A 196 4.67 -19.19 -19.84
N GLY A 197 5.18 -19.57 -18.66
CA GLY A 197 4.76 -20.76 -17.93
C GLY A 197 3.53 -20.54 -17.04
N TRP A 198 3.10 -19.30 -16.82
CA TRP A 198 1.96 -18.99 -15.96
C TRP A 198 0.63 -19.30 -16.63
N LYS A 199 -0.30 -19.89 -15.88
CA LYS A 199 -1.57 -20.42 -16.39
C LYS A 199 -2.76 -19.77 -15.71
N PHE A 200 -3.22 -18.66 -16.28
CA PHE A 200 -4.37 -17.89 -15.78
C PHE A 200 -5.60 -18.73 -15.42
N ALA A 201 -5.93 -19.74 -16.23
CA ALA A 201 -7.14 -20.54 -16.02
C ALA A 201 -7.11 -21.35 -14.71
N GLU A 202 -5.92 -21.70 -14.21
CA GLU A 202 -5.76 -22.50 -12.99
C GLU A 202 -6.30 -21.77 -11.75
N ILE A 203 -6.36 -20.44 -11.74
CA ILE A 203 -6.88 -19.61 -10.63
C ILE A 203 -8.30 -20.02 -10.18
N PHE A 204 -9.09 -20.55 -11.10
CA PHE A 204 -10.49 -20.93 -10.87
C PHE A 204 -10.68 -22.42 -10.59
N GLU A 205 -9.60 -23.20 -10.58
CA GLU A 205 -9.64 -24.64 -10.38
C GLU A 205 -9.41 -25.01 -8.90
N PRO A 206 -9.91 -26.17 -8.43
CA PRO A 206 -9.77 -26.58 -7.02
C PRO A 206 -8.32 -26.85 -6.59
N ASP A 207 -7.51 -27.40 -7.48
CA ASP A 207 -6.12 -27.80 -7.19
C ASP A 207 -5.12 -26.66 -7.46
N TRP A 208 -5.63 -25.44 -7.62
CA TRP A 208 -4.81 -24.26 -7.85
C TRP A 208 -3.81 -24.04 -6.72
N LYS A 209 -2.53 -23.92 -7.09
CA LYS A 209 -1.52 -23.39 -6.18
C LYS A 209 -1.79 -21.90 -5.95
N PHE A 210 -2.56 -21.63 -4.90
CA PHE A 210 -3.05 -20.32 -4.55
C PHE A 210 -1.95 -19.24 -4.52
N ASP A 211 -2.24 -18.11 -5.15
CA ASP A 211 -1.41 -16.90 -5.14
C ASP A 211 -2.30 -15.66 -4.94
N TYR A 212 -1.94 -14.82 -3.96
CA TYR A 212 -2.71 -13.62 -3.62
C TYR A 212 -2.70 -12.57 -4.74
N ALA A 213 -1.60 -12.47 -5.51
CA ALA A 213 -1.50 -11.51 -6.61
C ALA A 213 -2.44 -11.88 -7.75
N ASP A 214 -2.57 -13.16 -8.03
CA ASP A 214 -3.49 -13.70 -9.04
C ASP A 214 -4.96 -13.48 -8.64
N ALA A 215 -5.32 -13.81 -7.39
CA ALA A 215 -6.65 -13.56 -6.84
C ALA A 215 -7.02 -12.06 -6.89
N TRP A 216 -6.11 -11.21 -6.41
CA TRP A 216 -6.24 -9.76 -6.51
C TRP A 216 -6.36 -9.29 -7.96
N GLY A 217 -5.54 -9.84 -8.85
CA GLY A 217 -5.45 -9.46 -10.26
C GLY A 217 -6.79 -9.64 -10.98
N VAL A 218 -7.42 -10.79 -10.76
CA VAL A 218 -8.76 -11.09 -11.29
C VAL A 218 -9.79 -10.12 -10.71
N VAL A 219 -9.88 -9.98 -9.39
CA VAL A 219 -10.92 -9.15 -8.75
C VAL A 219 -10.77 -7.67 -9.12
N ASN A 220 -9.55 -7.14 -9.07
CA ASN A 220 -9.26 -5.76 -9.44
C ASN A 220 -9.66 -5.48 -10.90
N PHE A 221 -9.28 -6.35 -11.84
CA PHE A 221 -9.70 -6.23 -13.24
C PHE A 221 -11.23 -6.32 -13.40
N MET A 222 -11.88 -7.26 -12.73
CA MET A 222 -13.34 -7.41 -12.79
C MET A 222 -14.08 -6.16 -12.29
N LEU A 223 -13.55 -5.50 -11.27
CA LEU A 223 -14.14 -4.28 -10.72
C LEU A 223 -13.83 -3.04 -11.58
N ALA A 224 -12.67 -2.99 -12.24
CA ALA A 224 -12.32 -1.92 -13.16
C ALA A 224 -13.04 -2.01 -14.51
N SER A 225 -13.36 -3.23 -14.98
CA SER A 225 -13.98 -3.45 -16.28
C SER A 225 -15.51 -3.27 -16.23
N PRO A 226 -16.10 -2.37 -17.04
CA PRO A 226 -17.55 -2.18 -17.11
C PRO A 226 -18.34 -3.45 -17.44
N ARG A 227 -17.71 -4.40 -18.15
CA ARG A 227 -18.34 -5.68 -18.52
C ARG A 227 -18.59 -6.56 -17.29
N TYR A 228 -17.65 -6.58 -16.34
CA TYR A 228 -17.72 -7.45 -15.18
C TYR A 228 -18.32 -6.72 -13.97
N SER A 229 -17.95 -5.46 -13.73
CA SER A 229 -18.37 -4.69 -12.56
C SER A 229 -19.90 -4.54 -12.45
N LYS A 230 -20.60 -4.34 -13.58
CA LYS A 230 -22.07 -4.24 -13.63
C LYS A 230 -22.80 -5.48 -13.09
N LYS A 231 -22.17 -6.65 -13.16
CA LYS A 231 -22.75 -7.92 -12.67
C LYS A 231 -22.07 -8.41 -11.39
N PHE A 232 -21.11 -7.69 -10.83
CA PHE A 232 -20.35 -8.13 -9.67
C PHE A 232 -21.23 -8.37 -8.44
N ARG A 233 -22.26 -7.55 -8.20
CA ARG A 233 -23.24 -7.83 -7.13
C ARG A 233 -24.03 -9.13 -7.38
N LYS A 234 -24.36 -9.44 -8.63
CA LYS A 234 -25.02 -10.72 -8.98
C LYS A 234 -24.09 -11.91 -8.73
N LEU A 235 -22.78 -11.74 -8.91
CA LEU A 235 -21.78 -12.74 -8.52
C LEU A 235 -21.82 -13.00 -7.01
N LEU A 236 -21.77 -11.94 -6.19
CA LEU A 236 -21.84 -12.06 -4.73
C LEU A 236 -23.16 -12.68 -4.25
N GLU A 237 -24.28 -12.31 -4.86
CA GLU A 237 -25.58 -12.94 -4.56
C GLU A 237 -25.62 -14.41 -4.93
N ALA A 238 -25.00 -14.80 -6.04
CA ALA A 238 -24.92 -16.19 -6.47
C ALA A 238 -24.02 -17.01 -5.53
N VAL A 239 -22.90 -16.45 -5.05
CA VAL A 239 -22.08 -17.03 -3.98
C VAL A 239 -22.90 -17.23 -2.72
N ARG A 240 -23.61 -16.20 -2.24
CA ARG A 240 -24.47 -16.32 -1.06
C ARG A 240 -25.53 -17.42 -1.19
N LYS A 241 -26.10 -17.62 -2.38
CA LYS A 241 -27.17 -18.62 -2.63
C LYS A 241 -26.65 -20.03 -2.89
N ARG A 242 -25.43 -20.17 -3.43
CA ARG A 242 -24.92 -21.41 -4.04
C ARG A 242 -23.52 -21.80 -3.58
N GLY A 243 -22.94 -21.08 -2.62
CA GLY A 243 -21.72 -21.46 -1.94
C GLY A 243 -21.99 -22.78 -1.22
N ASP A 244 -21.53 -23.87 -1.81
CA ASP A 244 -21.64 -25.19 -1.22
C ASP A 244 -20.59 -25.31 -0.12
N ALA A 245 -21.01 -25.63 1.10
CA ALA A 245 -20.11 -25.84 2.24
C ALA A 245 -19.15 -27.03 2.02
N GLY A 246 -19.37 -27.87 0.99
CA GLY A 246 -18.54 -29.02 0.67
C GLY A 246 -17.45 -28.82 -0.39
N SER A 247 -17.50 -27.75 -1.21
CA SER A 247 -16.42 -27.44 -2.19
C SER A 247 -16.53 -26.02 -2.77
N PRO A 248 -16.09 -24.98 -2.03
CA PRO A 248 -16.14 -23.59 -2.46
C PRO A 248 -15.42 -23.30 -3.78
N GLU A 249 -14.31 -24.00 -4.07
CA GLU A 249 -13.49 -23.79 -5.26
C GLU A 249 -14.22 -24.25 -6.52
N ARG A 250 -14.81 -25.46 -6.50
CA ARG A 250 -15.63 -25.97 -7.61
C ARG A 250 -16.86 -25.10 -7.82
N ALA A 251 -17.37 -24.46 -6.77
CA ALA A 251 -18.47 -23.51 -6.88
C ALA A 251 -18.03 -22.24 -7.62
N GLY A 252 -16.80 -21.74 -7.43
CA GLY A 252 -16.30 -20.51 -8.04
C GLY A 252 -16.44 -20.45 -9.56
N LYS A 253 -15.87 -21.43 -10.27
CA LYS A 253 -15.95 -21.51 -11.74
C LYS A 253 -17.39 -21.63 -12.24
N ARG A 254 -18.20 -22.49 -11.60
CA ARG A 254 -19.63 -22.67 -11.96
C ARG A 254 -20.44 -21.40 -11.75
N ILE A 255 -20.24 -20.73 -10.62
CA ILE A 255 -20.92 -19.48 -10.28
C ILE A 255 -20.53 -18.40 -11.30
N PHE A 256 -19.23 -18.24 -11.59
CA PHE A 256 -18.76 -17.31 -12.62
C PHE A 256 -19.47 -17.56 -13.96
N LYS A 257 -19.44 -18.80 -14.46
CA LYS A 257 -20.10 -19.18 -15.71
C LYS A 257 -21.59 -18.87 -15.69
N SER A 258 -22.27 -19.12 -14.57
CA SER A 258 -23.71 -18.86 -14.45
C SER A 258 -24.07 -17.37 -14.54
N VAL A 259 -23.22 -16.49 -14.01
CA VAL A 259 -23.46 -15.03 -13.93
C VAL A 259 -23.02 -14.33 -15.21
N TYR A 260 -21.83 -14.66 -15.70
CA TYR A 260 -21.22 -13.99 -16.84
C TYR A 260 -21.52 -14.67 -18.18
N ARG A 261 -22.00 -15.92 -18.18
CA ARG A 261 -22.24 -16.74 -19.37
C ARG A 261 -20.99 -16.92 -20.24
N ARG A 262 -19.84 -17.03 -19.58
CA ARG A 262 -18.50 -17.17 -20.17
C ARG A 262 -17.63 -18.07 -19.29
N GLU A 263 -16.64 -18.72 -19.88
CA GLU A 263 -15.57 -19.36 -19.12
C GLU A 263 -14.60 -18.29 -18.58
N PRO A 264 -14.04 -18.45 -17.36
CA PRO A 264 -13.09 -17.48 -16.81
C PRO A 264 -11.91 -17.19 -17.73
N LYS A 265 -11.35 -18.23 -18.39
CA LYS A 265 -10.23 -18.11 -19.33
C LYS A 265 -10.45 -17.08 -20.44
N GLU A 266 -11.70 -16.81 -20.82
CA GLU A 266 -12.02 -15.86 -21.89
C GLU A 266 -11.78 -14.40 -21.50
N MET A 267 -11.55 -14.10 -20.22
CA MET A 267 -11.20 -12.74 -19.77
C MET A 267 -9.71 -12.45 -19.84
N TYR A 268 -8.87 -13.44 -20.18
CA TYR A 268 -7.43 -13.34 -20.08
C TYR A 268 -6.85 -12.20 -20.93
N GLU A 269 -7.23 -12.09 -22.20
CA GLU A 269 -6.72 -11.02 -23.07
C GLU A 269 -7.21 -9.62 -22.63
N GLU A 270 -8.45 -9.51 -22.14
CA GLU A 270 -8.98 -8.26 -21.60
C GLU A 270 -8.21 -7.83 -20.33
N LEU A 271 -7.88 -8.81 -19.46
CA LEU A 271 -7.08 -8.59 -18.25
C LEU A 271 -5.64 -8.19 -18.60
N ARG A 272 -5.02 -8.89 -19.56
CA ARG A 272 -3.67 -8.58 -20.02
C ARG A 272 -3.58 -7.17 -20.58
N ALA A 273 -4.55 -6.77 -21.41
CA ALA A 273 -4.63 -5.42 -21.96
C ALA A 273 -4.77 -4.37 -20.84
N TYR A 274 -5.67 -4.61 -19.88
CA TYR A 274 -5.85 -3.72 -18.73
C TYR A 274 -4.54 -3.48 -17.93
N TYR A 275 -3.78 -4.54 -17.66
CA TYR A 275 -2.52 -4.42 -16.89
C TYR A 275 -1.32 -3.94 -17.72
N ALA A 276 -1.39 -3.99 -19.05
CA ALA A 276 -0.36 -3.44 -19.92
C ALA A 276 -0.25 -1.91 -19.74
N ASP A 277 -1.39 -1.23 -19.59
CA ASP A 277 -1.47 0.23 -19.50
C ASP A 277 -1.21 0.79 -18.08
N LEU A 278 -1.16 -0.08 -17.07
CA LEU A 278 -0.92 0.32 -15.68
C LEU A 278 0.56 0.30 -15.34
N GLU A 279 1.08 1.42 -14.86
CA GLU A 279 2.44 1.53 -14.32
C GLU A 279 2.42 2.18 -12.94
N PRO A 280 3.16 1.63 -11.95
CA PRO A 280 3.34 2.29 -10.67
C PRO A 280 3.77 3.74 -10.80
N ARG A 281 3.00 4.64 -10.21
CA ARG A 281 3.32 6.07 -10.14
C ARG A 281 4.53 6.36 -9.25
N TYR A 282 4.78 5.46 -8.30
CA TYR A 282 5.81 5.61 -7.29
C TYR A 282 6.63 4.34 -7.19
N ARG A 283 7.94 4.49 -6.97
CA ARG A 283 8.84 3.39 -6.65
C ARG A 283 9.60 3.69 -5.37
N VAL A 284 9.42 2.82 -4.38
CA VAL A 284 10.19 2.87 -3.15
C VAL A 284 11.62 2.45 -3.45
N VAL A 285 12.56 3.36 -3.26
CA VAL A 285 13.98 3.07 -3.41
C VAL A 285 14.53 2.61 -2.08
N TRP A 286 14.26 3.38 -1.02
CA TRP A 286 14.70 3.05 0.33
C TRP A 286 13.60 3.22 1.35
N THR A 287 13.49 2.18 2.19
CA THR A 287 12.72 2.11 3.44
C THR A 287 11.28 2.62 3.34
N GLU A 288 10.61 2.80 4.48
CA GLU A 288 9.15 2.85 4.58
C GLU A 288 8.53 4.11 3.96
N TRP A 289 7.47 3.87 3.19
CA TRP A 289 6.59 4.91 2.69
C TRP A 289 5.13 4.51 2.88
N ASP A 290 4.30 5.52 3.03
CA ASP A 290 2.86 5.39 3.15
C ASP A 290 2.12 6.38 2.24
N GLY A 291 0.89 6.05 1.89
CA GLY A 291 0.01 6.86 1.07
C GLY A 291 -0.01 6.46 -0.41
N GLY A 292 -0.22 7.46 -1.25
CA GLY A 292 -0.47 7.31 -2.67
C GLY A 292 -1.25 8.49 -3.24
N GLY A 293 -1.50 8.47 -4.54
CA GLY A 293 -2.17 9.58 -5.21
C GLY A 293 -1.39 10.88 -5.03
N ALA A 294 -1.94 11.86 -4.33
CA ALA A 294 -1.28 13.15 -4.07
C ALA A 294 -0.70 13.29 -2.64
N ARG A 295 -0.88 12.30 -1.76
CA ARG A 295 -0.39 12.34 -0.37
C ARG A 295 0.62 11.22 -0.16
N LEU A 296 1.84 11.57 0.24
CA LEU A 296 2.92 10.63 0.53
C LEU A 296 3.45 10.92 1.93
N ALA A 297 3.83 9.90 2.68
CA ALA A 297 4.55 10.06 3.93
C ALA A 297 5.76 9.12 3.93
N GLY A 298 6.94 9.70 4.16
CA GLY A 298 8.19 8.94 4.30
C GLY A 298 8.59 8.87 5.76
N PHE A 299 9.06 7.71 6.20
CA PHE A 299 9.61 7.53 7.55
C PHE A 299 10.89 6.71 7.52
N SER A 300 11.95 7.23 8.14
CA SER A 300 13.19 6.47 8.32
C SER A 300 14.03 7.03 9.46
N LYS A 301 14.76 6.14 10.15
CA LYS A 301 15.84 6.54 11.07
C LYS A 301 17.07 7.05 10.33
N THR A 302 17.30 6.52 9.13
CA THR A 302 18.31 7.00 8.19
C THR A 302 17.55 7.73 7.09
N THR A 303 17.52 7.22 5.85
CA THR A 303 16.90 7.89 4.71
C THR A 303 15.78 7.04 4.12
N ALA A 304 14.60 7.64 3.96
CA ALA A 304 13.53 7.14 3.11
C ALA A 304 13.60 7.86 1.76
N LEU A 305 13.56 7.13 0.64
CA LEU A 305 13.62 7.70 -0.70
C LEU A 305 12.56 7.08 -1.61
N LEU A 306 11.75 7.94 -2.23
CA LEU A 306 10.71 7.57 -3.18
C LEU A 306 11.00 8.24 -4.52
N ARG A 307 10.96 7.45 -5.58
CA ARG A 307 11.10 7.92 -6.95
C ARG A 307 9.73 7.98 -7.62
N PHE A 308 9.48 9.02 -8.39
CA PHE A 308 8.29 9.13 -9.24
C PHE A 308 8.44 8.29 -10.52
N SER A 309 7.31 7.92 -11.11
CA SER A 309 7.22 7.36 -12.45
C SER A 309 7.32 8.46 -13.51
N GLY A 310 7.88 8.12 -14.67
CA GLY A 310 8.15 9.08 -15.74
C GLY A 310 9.62 9.48 -15.72
N ARG A 311 10.26 9.41 -16.89
CA ARG A 311 11.65 9.84 -17.04
C ARG A 311 11.69 11.34 -16.77
N ALA A 312 12.78 11.88 -16.22
CA ALA A 312 12.88 13.34 -16.09
C ALA A 312 12.88 14.05 -17.46
N SER A 313 13.12 13.33 -18.57
CA SER A 313 12.92 13.86 -19.93
C SER A 313 11.46 14.13 -20.25
N GLU A 314 10.53 13.51 -19.51
CA GLU A 314 9.09 13.65 -19.69
C GLU A 314 8.50 14.61 -18.65
N VAL A 315 9.26 15.00 -17.61
CA VAL A 315 8.80 15.86 -16.52
C VAL A 315 9.50 17.22 -16.60
N SER A 316 8.73 18.29 -16.76
CA SER A 316 9.22 19.69 -16.78
C SER A 316 9.30 20.31 -15.40
N ALA A 317 8.42 19.90 -14.49
CA ALA A 317 8.35 20.40 -13.13
C ALA A 317 7.58 19.45 -12.21
N PHE A 318 7.80 19.57 -10.92
CA PHE A 318 6.94 18.95 -9.90
C PHE A 318 6.82 19.82 -8.67
N SER A 319 5.78 19.58 -7.88
CA SER A 319 5.47 20.39 -6.71
C SER A 319 4.73 19.58 -5.66
N PHE A 320 4.88 20.01 -4.41
CA PHE A 320 4.23 19.42 -3.24
C PHE A 320 4.25 20.41 -2.08
N THR A 321 3.45 20.15 -1.06
CA THR A 321 3.50 20.85 0.22
C THR A 321 4.17 19.93 1.24
N LEU A 322 5.23 20.41 1.88
CA LEU A 322 6.02 19.68 2.86
C LEU A 322 5.62 20.07 4.28
N LYS A 323 5.37 19.07 5.12
CA LYS A 323 5.42 19.16 6.58
C LYS A 323 6.45 18.16 7.06
N MET A 324 7.25 18.50 8.07
CA MET A 324 8.26 17.56 8.56
C MET A 324 8.48 17.63 10.06
N ASP A 325 8.72 16.47 10.64
CA ASP A 325 9.34 16.29 11.96
C ASP A 325 10.51 15.30 11.79
N CYS A 326 11.52 15.77 11.08
CA CYS A 326 12.72 15.04 10.75
C CYS A 326 13.91 16.00 10.61
N ASN A 327 15.12 15.47 10.46
CA ASN A 327 16.31 16.33 10.33
C ASN A 327 16.36 17.05 8.99
N ARG A 328 16.03 16.34 7.91
CA ARG A 328 15.95 16.92 6.57
C ARG A 328 14.95 16.18 5.69
N ALA A 329 14.30 16.91 4.80
CA ALA A 329 13.41 16.36 3.78
C ALA A 329 13.33 17.30 2.59
N GLY A 330 12.83 16.80 1.46
CA GLY A 330 12.60 17.63 0.29
C GLY A 330 12.54 16.82 -0.99
N ALA A 331 13.06 17.42 -2.05
CA ALA A 331 12.98 16.88 -3.40
C ALA A 331 14.23 16.10 -3.78
N VAL A 332 14.06 15.08 -4.62
CA VAL A 332 15.13 14.37 -5.30
C VAL A 332 15.09 14.73 -6.78
N VAL A 333 16.24 15.08 -7.33
CA VAL A 333 16.44 15.36 -8.76
C VAL A 333 17.64 14.58 -9.30
N ALA A 334 17.70 14.43 -10.62
CA ALA A 334 18.77 13.73 -11.31
C ALA A 334 19.03 12.29 -10.79
N TYR A 335 17.97 11.55 -10.43
CA TYR A 335 18.10 10.20 -9.89
C TYR A 335 18.45 9.19 -10.97
N ARG A 336 19.68 8.67 -10.95
CA ARG A 336 20.20 7.61 -11.83
C ARG A 336 20.17 6.23 -11.20
N GLY A 337 20.16 6.18 -9.88
CA GLY A 337 20.12 4.95 -9.10
C GLY A 337 20.26 5.25 -7.62
N PRO A 338 20.22 4.22 -6.75
CA PRO A 338 20.32 4.41 -5.31
C PRO A 338 21.65 5.05 -4.87
N ASP A 339 22.70 5.04 -5.70
CA ASP A 339 23.99 5.64 -5.37
C ASP A 339 24.39 6.84 -6.25
N ASP A 340 23.46 7.40 -7.03
CA ASP A 340 23.70 8.64 -7.81
C ASP A 340 22.41 9.45 -7.99
N PHE A 341 22.27 10.50 -7.18
CA PHE A 341 21.16 11.47 -7.23
C PHE A 341 21.51 12.76 -6.46
N VAL A 342 20.69 13.79 -6.61
CA VAL A 342 20.81 15.06 -5.89
C VAL A 342 19.56 15.30 -5.04
N GLU A 343 19.77 15.59 -3.77
CA GLU A 343 18.74 16.06 -2.83
C GLU A 343 18.72 17.58 -2.79
N LEU A 344 17.52 18.13 -2.80
CA LEU A 344 17.22 19.53 -2.53
C LEU A 344 16.49 19.56 -1.20
N ALA A 345 17.25 19.85 -0.14
CA ALA A 345 16.89 19.56 1.23
C ALA A 345 16.55 20.84 1.98
N VAL A 346 15.42 20.84 2.68
CA VAL A 346 15.21 21.73 3.82
C VAL A 346 15.72 21.01 5.06
N GLU A 347 16.59 21.67 5.83
CA GLU A 347 17.22 21.12 7.03
C GLU A 347 16.70 21.83 8.27
N ARG A 348 16.48 21.07 9.36
CA ARG A 348 15.95 21.59 10.64
C ARG A 348 16.79 22.71 11.24
N GLY A 349 18.07 22.82 10.84
CA GLY A 349 18.99 23.88 11.21
C GLY A 349 18.75 25.23 10.51
N GLY A 350 17.71 25.37 9.69
CA GLY A 350 17.39 26.66 9.04
C GLY A 350 18.06 26.85 7.68
N THR A 351 18.49 25.78 7.03
CA THR A 351 19.23 25.82 5.76
C THR A 351 18.49 25.09 4.64
N PHE A 352 18.60 25.63 3.43
CA PHE A 352 18.27 24.94 2.19
C PHE A 352 19.56 24.49 1.51
N ALA A 353 19.70 23.20 1.22
CA ALA A 353 20.94 22.63 0.73
C ALA A 353 20.74 21.76 -0.51
N ALA A 354 21.72 21.78 -1.41
CA ALA A 354 21.87 20.79 -2.47
C ALA A 354 22.94 19.78 -2.05
N ILE A 355 22.59 18.50 -2.02
CA ILE A 355 23.48 17.43 -1.54
C ILE A 355 23.46 16.30 -2.57
N ARG A 356 24.62 15.96 -3.12
CA ARG A 356 24.76 14.86 -4.08
C ARG A 356 25.14 13.58 -3.36
N ARG A 357 24.45 12.48 -3.67
CA ARG A 357 24.95 11.14 -3.43
C ARG A 357 25.67 10.66 -4.68
N VAL A 358 26.87 10.11 -4.52
CA VAL A 358 27.62 9.48 -5.63
C VAL A 358 28.48 8.34 -5.08
N LYS A 359 28.35 7.14 -5.65
CA LYS A 359 29.09 5.93 -5.23
C LYS A 359 29.01 5.66 -3.72
N GLY A 360 27.84 5.88 -3.14
CA GLY A 360 27.59 5.69 -1.70
C GLY A 360 28.03 6.84 -0.79
N GLY A 361 28.83 7.79 -1.29
CA GLY A 361 29.26 8.97 -0.55
C GLY A 361 28.30 10.15 -0.69
N TRP A 362 28.32 11.05 0.29
CA TRP A 362 27.52 12.28 0.32
C TRP A 362 28.42 13.51 0.16
N LYS A 363 28.07 14.41 -0.76
CA LYS A 363 28.78 15.67 -0.99
C LYS A 363 27.80 16.84 -1.00
N ARG A 364 27.98 17.79 -0.08
CA ARG A 364 27.26 19.07 -0.14
C ARG A 364 27.77 19.89 -1.33
N LEU A 365 26.85 20.29 -2.20
CA LEU A 365 27.13 21.09 -3.40
C LEU A 365 27.00 22.59 -3.11
N GLY A 366 26.06 22.95 -2.23
CA GLY A 366 25.84 24.32 -1.78
C GLY A 366 24.75 24.36 -0.72
N ALA A 367 24.68 25.48 0.00
CA ALA A 367 23.62 25.76 0.96
C ALA A 367 23.39 27.25 1.10
N VAL A 368 22.16 27.63 1.41
CA VAL A 368 21.74 29.00 1.71
C VAL A 368 20.81 28.99 2.93
N PRO A 369 20.68 30.10 3.66
CA PRO A 369 19.64 30.24 4.68
C PRO A 369 18.26 29.97 4.10
N LEU A 370 17.36 29.35 4.88
CA LEU A 370 15.96 29.22 4.49
C LEU A 370 15.30 30.60 4.43
N PRO A 371 14.44 30.86 3.43
CA PRO A 371 13.55 31.99 3.45
C PRO A 371 12.71 32.05 4.73
N ALA A 372 12.39 33.26 5.18
CA ALA A 372 11.54 33.43 6.35
C ALA A 372 10.14 32.81 6.11
N GLY A 373 9.66 32.00 7.06
CA GLY A 373 8.38 31.29 6.92
C GLY A 373 8.46 30.00 6.10
N ALA A 374 9.65 29.62 5.60
CA ALA A 374 9.89 28.36 4.91
C ALA A 374 10.38 27.23 5.85
N GLU A 375 9.92 27.22 7.11
CA GLU A 375 10.24 26.19 8.10
C GLU A 375 9.14 25.11 8.20
N PRO A 376 9.29 23.94 7.53
CA PRO A 376 8.26 22.89 7.44
C PRO A 376 7.89 22.22 8.78
N TRP A 377 8.65 22.49 9.85
CA TRP A 377 8.36 22.07 11.21
C TRP A 377 7.49 23.07 11.99
N LYS A 378 7.34 24.31 11.50
CA LYS A 378 6.44 25.33 12.07
C LYS A 378 5.12 25.44 11.30
N GLY A 379 5.09 25.03 10.04
CA GLY A 379 3.91 25.07 9.18
C GLY A 379 4.17 24.43 7.82
N PRO A 380 3.13 24.23 6.98
CA PRO A 380 3.30 23.67 5.64
C PRO A 380 4.12 24.60 4.74
N VAL A 381 5.07 24.03 3.98
CA VAL A 381 5.90 24.78 3.01
C VAL A 381 5.65 24.26 1.60
N ARG A 382 5.28 25.16 0.69
CA ARG A 382 5.08 24.83 -0.72
C ARG A 382 6.42 24.73 -1.43
N PHE A 383 6.71 23.57 -2.00
CA PHE A 383 7.89 23.25 -2.78
C PHE A 383 7.54 23.21 -4.26
N GLU A 384 8.28 23.94 -5.08
CA GLU A 384 8.12 23.94 -6.54
C GLU A 384 9.48 23.77 -7.19
N VAL A 385 9.64 22.70 -7.98
CA VAL A 385 10.89 22.33 -8.62
C VAL A 385 10.68 22.32 -10.13
N GLU A 386 11.39 23.18 -10.84
CA GLU A 386 11.43 23.21 -12.30
C GLU A 386 12.71 22.54 -12.80
N LEU A 387 12.56 21.61 -13.76
CA LEU A 387 13.61 20.78 -14.31
C LEU A 387 14.00 21.27 -15.72
N GLY A 388 15.13 21.95 -15.83
CA GLY A 388 15.73 22.40 -17.10
C GLY A 388 17.23 22.10 -17.15
N GLU A 389 17.99 22.90 -17.92
CA GLU A 389 19.47 22.89 -17.90
C GLU A 389 20.01 23.15 -16.48
N ALA A 390 19.30 23.98 -15.72
CA ALA A 390 19.49 24.17 -14.29
C ALA A 390 18.18 23.89 -13.55
N VAL A 391 18.26 23.29 -12.36
CA VAL A 391 17.10 23.18 -11.48
C VAL A 391 16.80 24.54 -10.86
N ARG A 392 15.54 24.96 -10.92
CA ARG A 392 15.03 26.13 -10.19
C ARG A 392 14.07 25.67 -9.12
N VAL A 393 14.23 26.20 -7.91
CA VAL A 393 13.40 25.86 -6.76
C VAL A 393 12.73 27.12 -6.23
N ARG A 394 11.44 27.02 -5.90
CA ARG A 394 10.73 28.00 -5.07
C ARG A 394 10.22 27.37 -3.80
N LEU A 395 10.38 28.08 -2.68
CA LEU A 395 9.79 27.74 -1.38
C LEU A 395 8.78 28.84 -1.04
N ASN A 396 7.50 28.49 -0.89
CA ASN A 396 6.41 29.46 -0.71
C ASN A 396 6.39 30.57 -1.77
N GLY A 397 6.78 30.25 -3.01
CA GLY A 397 6.87 31.20 -4.12
C GLY A 397 8.18 32.01 -4.17
N GLU A 398 9.02 31.98 -3.13
CA GLU A 398 10.32 32.65 -3.12
C GLU A 398 11.39 31.79 -3.79
N ALA A 399 12.12 32.36 -4.75
CA ALA A 399 13.16 31.65 -5.49
C ALA A 399 14.40 31.41 -4.61
N VAL A 400 14.80 30.15 -4.47
CA VAL A 400 15.98 29.76 -3.70
C VAL A 400 17.08 29.31 -4.65
N LYS A 401 18.21 30.02 -4.64
CA LYS A 401 19.35 29.73 -5.52
C LYS A 401 20.39 28.91 -4.77
N VAL A 402 20.51 27.64 -5.15
CA VAL A 402 21.61 26.77 -4.71
C VAL A 402 22.24 26.10 -5.92
N ALA A 403 23.57 25.95 -5.91
CA ALA A 403 24.27 25.24 -6.97
C ALA A 403 23.87 23.75 -6.95
N ALA A 404 23.00 23.35 -7.86
CA ALA A 404 22.55 21.97 -8.03
C ALA A 404 22.77 21.54 -9.49
N PRO A 405 24.01 21.20 -9.89
CA PRO A 405 24.29 20.71 -11.23
C PRO A 405 23.47 19.46 -11.50
N VAL A 406 22.65 19.51 -12.55
CA VAL A 406 21.90 18.35 -13.05
C VAL A 406 22.81 17.65 -14.06
N PRO A 407 23.35 16.46 -13.77
CA PRO A 407 24.18 15.77 -14.74
C PRO A 407 23.37 15.41 -16.01
N ASP A 408 24.00 15.57 -17.18
CA ASP A 408 23.38 15.41 -18.51
C ASP A 408 22.72 14.05 -18.75
N GLY A 409 21.50 14.04 -19.29
CA GLY A 409 20.69 12.84 -19.45
C GLY A 409 19.67 12.72 -18.33
N ALA A 410 18.44 13.11 -18.62
CA ALA A 410 17.40 13.33 -17.63
C ALA A 410 17.07 12.03 -16.86
N SER A 411 17.48 12.03 -15.59
CA SER A 411 17.33 10.92 -14.66
C SER A 411 16.22 11.29 -13.65
N PHE A 412 15.43 10.31 -13.20
CA PHE A 412 14.14 10.46 -12.50
C PHE A 412 14.12 11.51 -11.36
N CYS A 413 12.93 11.92 -10.94
CA CYS A 413 12.73 12.79 -9.77
C CYS A 413 11.97 12.05 -8.65
N GLY A 414 11.88 12.67 -7.48
CA GLY A 414 11.23 12.07 -6.33
C GLY A 414 11.25 12.96 -5.09
N VAL A 415 11.05 12.31 -3.95
CA VAL A 415 11.07 12.94 -2.63
C VAL A 415 11.79 12.05 -1.63
N PHE A 416 12.29 12.65 -0.56
CA PHE A 416 13.02 11.94 0.48
C PHE A 416 12.76 12.55 1.86
N ALA A 417 12.93 11.73 2.90
CA ALA A 417 12.91 12.13 4.29
C ALA A 417 14.06 11.46 5.04
N GLU A 418 14.72 12.16 5.95
CA GLU A 418 15.81 11.62 6.74
C GLU A 418 15.65 11.87 8.23
N ALA A 419 15.89 10.81 9.02
CA ALA A 419 15.91 10.82 10.48
C ALA A 419 14.62 11.43 11.07
N GLY A 420 13.48 10.82 10.73
CA GLY A 420 12.16 11.19 11.22
C GLY A 420 11.08 10.98 10.16
N ARG A 421 10.00 11.75 10.27
CA ARG A 421 8.83 11.68 9.38
C ARG A 421 8.70 12.96 8.55
N ALA A 422 8.35 12.80 7.27
CA ALA A 422 7.90 13.91 6.43
C ALA A 422 6.63 13.54 5.66
N GLU A 423 5.74 14.50 5.52
CA GLU A 423 4.50 14.39 4.73
C GLU A 423 4.55 15.34 3.54
N PHE A 424 4.24 14.78 2.37
CA PHE A 424 4.22 15.45 1.08
C PHE A 424 2.77 15.44 0.57
N GLU A 425 2.12 16.58 0.60
CA GLU A 425 0.73 16.76 0.18
C GLU A 425 0.65 17.44 -1.19
N GLY A 426 -0.40 17.16 -1.96
CA GLY A 426 -0.61 17.81 -3.25
C GLY A 426 0.49 17.55 -4.28
N VAL A 427 1.10 16.35 -4.25
CA VAL A 427 2.18 15.95 -5.16
C VAL A 427 1.69 15.93 -6.61
N LYS A 428 2.27 16.80 -7.44
CA LYS A 428 1.93 16.96 -8.86
C LYS A 428 3.19 16.97 -9.71
N THR A 429 3.16 16.27 -10.84
CA THR A 429 4.17 16.32 -11.89
C THR A 429 3.57 16.99 -13.13
N THR A 430 4.37 17.80 -13.82
CA THR A 430 4.01 18.46 -15.07
C THR A 430 4.83 17.87 -16.20
N GLY A 431 4.17 17.46 -17.29
CA GLY A 431 4.85 16.91 -18.45
C GLY A 431 5.69 17.95 -19.20
N ARG A 432 6.73 17.53 -19.93
CA ARG A 432 7.29 18.31 -21.05
C ARG A 432 6.33 18.15 -22.24
N ARG A 433 5.91 19.28 -22.83
CA ARG A 433 5.14 19.28 -24.08
C ARG A 433 6.03 18.92 -25.26
#